data_AF-A0A420DFB6-F1
#
_entry.id   AF-A0A420DFB6-F1
#
_cell.length_a   1.000
_cell.length_b   1.000
_cell.length_c   1.000
_cell.angle_alpha   90.00
_cell.angle_beta   90.00
_cell.angle_gamma   90.00
#
_symmetry.space_group_name_H-M   'P 1'
#
loop_
_entity.id
_entity.type
_entity.pdbx_description
1 polymer ?
#
loop_
_entity_poly.entity_id
_entity_poly.type
_entity_poly.pdbx_seq_one_letter_code
_entity_poly.pdbx_strand_id
1 'polypeptide(L)'
;MKEILEKISSYNIFNYLLPGAVFGFWATKEYDLTIPTDILTNAFVYYFLGMIISRIGSLIIAPILKKMKITKFENYKDFVKASKKDEKIDLLSEVNNMYRTIIALIVTIGFLKFYNWLESKLIWLSNWNITIGLVFLLVLFVLSYKKQTKFITKRIKANLDE
;
A
#
# COMPACT_ATOMS: atom_id res chain seq x y z
N MET A 1 -12.50 -5.34 -21.29
CA MET A 1 -11.34 -4.55 -20.83
C MET A 1 -11.64 -3.06 -20.72
N LYS A 2 -12.12 -2.39 -21.78
CA LYS A 2 -12.41 -0.95 -21.77
C LYS A 2 -13.39 -0.53 -20.65
N GLU A 3 -14.52 -1.22 -20.51
CA GLU A 3 -15.50 -0.98 -19.43
C GLU A 3 -14.95 -1.24 -18.02
N ILE A 4 -13.99 -2.16 -17.87
CA ILE A 4 -13.35 -2.44 -16.58
C ILE A 4 -12.37 -1.32 -16.26
N LEU A 5 -11.55 -0.90 -17.23
CA LEU A 5 -10.60 0.21 -17.11
C LEU A 5 -11.29 1.53 -16.77
N GLU A 6 -12.43 1.82 -17.40
CA GLU A 6 -13.25 3.02 -17.12
C GLU A 6 -13.84 3.03 -15.71
N LYS A 7 -13.96 1.86 -15.06
CA LYS A 7 -14.42 1.74 -13.66
C LYS A 7 -13.29 1.81 -12.63
N ILE A 8 -12.03 1.77 -13.05
CA ILE A 8 -10.89 1.93 -12.13
C ILE A 8 -10.63 3.42 -11.95
N SER A 9 -10.84 3.91 -10.73
CA SER A 9 -10.52 5.30 -10.39
C SER A 9 -9.04 5.62 -10.57
N SER A 10 -8.73 6.89 -10.86
CA SER A 10 -7.33 7.38 -10.89
C SER A 10 -6.60 7.04 -9.59
N TYR A 11 -7.28 7.14 -8.44
CA TYR A 11 -6.74 6.71 -7.16
C TYR A 11 -6.24 5.26 -7.20
N ASN A 12 -7.07 4.33 -7.67
CA ASN A 12 -6.74 2.91 -7.74
C ASN A 12 -5.59 2.64 -8.71
N ILE A 13 -5.53 3.37 -9.84
CA ILE A 13 -4.42 3.26 -10.79
C ILE A 13 -3.11 3.68 -10.12
N PHE A 14 -3.05 4.88 -9.53
CA PHE A 14 -1.79 5.45 -9.03
C PHE A 14 -1.37 4.92 -7.66
N ASN A 15 -2.31 4.54 -6.80
CA ASN A 15 -2.00 4.05 -5.45
C ASN A 15 -1.86 2.52 -5.38
N TYR A 16 -2.38 1.77 -6.35
CA TYR A 16 -2.33 0.31 -6.35
C TYR A 16 -1.73 -0.26 -7.64
N LEU A 17 -2.37 -0.06 -8.80
CA LEU A 17 -1.94 -0.75 -10.02
C LEU A 17 -0.50 -0.38 -10.43
N LEU A 18 -0.18 0.92 -10.47
CA LEU A 18 1.15 1.42 -10.82
C LEU A 18 2.25 0.91 -9.88
N PRO A 19 2.19 1.13 -8.54
CA PRO A 19 3.26 0.67 -7.66
C PRO A 19 3.42 -0.86 -7.67
N GLY A 20 2.32 -1.61 -7.84
CA GLY A 20 2.38 -3.05 -7.98
C GLY A 20 2.98 -3.53 -9.30
N ALA A 21 2.71 -2.84 -10.41
CA ALA A 21 3.34 -3.11 -11.69
C ALA A 21 4.84 -2.82 -11.66
N VAL A 22 5.26 -1.70 -11.05
CA VAL A 22 6.68 -1.37 -10.85
C VAL A 22 7.37 -2.42 -9.98
N PHE A 23 6.72 -2.84 -8.89
CA PHE A 23 7.23 -3.92 -8.04
C PHE A 23 7.35 -5.24 -8.80
N GLY A 24 6.31 -5.63 -9.54
CA GLY A 24 6.29 -6.86 -10.33
C GLY A 24 7.37 -6.88 -11.40
N PHE A 25 7.54 -5.77 -12.13
CA PHE A 25 8.63 -5.61 -13.10
C PHE A 25 10.01 -5.79 -12.45
N TRP A 26 10.24 -5.15 -11.30
CA TRP A 26 11.49 -5.31 -10.56
C TRP A 26 11.69 -6.77 -10.10
N ALA A 27 10.65 -7.41 -9.55
CA ALA A 27 10.72 -8.79 -9.06
C ALA A 27 10.99 -9.80 -10.18
N THR A 28 10.41 -9.63 -11.36
CA THR A 28 10.71 -10.46 -12.54
C THR A 28 12.16 -10.34 -12.97
N LYS A 29 12.73 -9.12 -12.91
CA LYS A 29 14.13 -8.89 -13.27
C LYS A 29 15.13 -9.44 -12.26
N GLU A 30 14.78 -9.45 -10.97
CA GLU A 30 15.67 -9.91 -9.91
C GLU A 30 15.58 -11.43 -9.66
N TYR A 31 14.40 -12.04 -9.88
CA TYR A 31 14.12 -13.43 -9.46
C TYR A 31 13.74 -14.37 -10.61
N ASP A 32 13.88 -13.94 -11.86
CA ASP A 32 13.47 -14.68 -13.07
C ASP A 32 12.04 -15.25 -12.98
N LEU A 33 11.16 -14.54 -12.25
CA LEU A 33 9.77 -14.95 -12.07
C LEU A 33 9.01 -14.79 -13.38
N THR A 34 8.53 -15.91 -13.91
CA THR A 34 7.60 -15.89 -15.03
C THR A 34 6.22 -15.49 -14.50
N ILE A 35 5.83 -14.24 -14.76
CA ILE A 35 4.48 -13.76 -14.48
C ILE A 35 3.52 -14.40 -15.51
N PRO A 36 2.28 -14.77 -15.13
CA PRO A 36 1.30 -15.37 -16.04
C PRO A 36 1.15 -14.57 -17.35
N THR A 37 0.82 -15.24 -18.45
CA THR A 37 0.77 -14.60 -19.78
C THR A 37 -0.49 -13.76 -20.02
N ASP A 38 -1.55 -13.94 -19.24
CA ASP A 38 -2.80 -13.20 -19.40
C ASP A 38 -2.76 -11.80 -18.75
N ILE A 39 -3.06 -10.78 -19.56
CA ILE A 39 -3.03 -9.36 -19.16
C ILE A 39 -3.96 -9.08 -17.98
N LEU A 40 -5.15 -9.70 -17.97
CA LEU A 40 -6.13 -9.47 -16.92
C LEU A 40 -5.66 -10.03 -15.58
N THR A 41 -5.14 -11.25 -15.58
CA THR A 41 -4.52 -11.89 -14.41
C THR A 41 -3.38 -11.03 -13.86
N ASN A 42 -2.52 -10.52 -14.74
CA ASN A 42 -1.41 -9.65 -14.33
C ASN A 42 -1.90 -8.34 -13.74
N ALA A 43 -2.94 -7.73 -14.30
CA ALA A 43 -3.54 -6.52 -13.74
C ALA A 43 -4.05 -6.76 -12.31
N PHE A 44 -4.71 -7.90 -12.04
CA PHE A 44 -5.16 -8.26 -10.69
C PHE A 44 -4.00 -8.52 -9.74
N VAL A 45 -2.96 -9.25 -10.17
CA VAL A 45 -1.76 -9.52 -9.36
C VAL A 45 -1.05 -8.21 -9.02
N TYR A 46 -0.80 -7.34 -10.00
CA TYR A 46 -0.19 -6.04 -9.77
C TYR A 46 -1.04 -5.17 -8.85
N TYR A 47 -2.35 -5.12 -9.06
CA TYR A 47 -3.24 -4.39 -8.17
C TYR A 47 -3.13 -4.89 -6.72
N PHE A 48 -3.10 -6.20 -6.51
CA PHE A 48 -2.95 -6.81 -5.19
C PHE A 48 -1.59 -6.50 -4.55
N LEU A 49 -0.50 -6.62 -5.30
CA LEU A 49 0.85 -6.28 -4.84
C LEU A 49 0.95 -4.80 -4.44
N GLY A 50 0.41 -3.91 -5.26
CA GLY A 50 0.35 -2.49 -4.94
C GLY A 50 -0.52 -2.17 -3.73
N MET A 51 -1.63 -2.88 -3.55
CA MET A 51 -2.45 -2.77 -2.33
C MET A 51 -1.65 -3.16 -1.08
N ILE A 52 -0.91 -4.28 -1.12
CA ILE A 52 -0.01 -4.70 -0.03
C ILE A 52 1.00 -3.59 0.28
N ILE A 53 1.68 -3.05 -0.74
CA ILE A 53 2.66 -1.98 -0.59
C ILE A 53 2.02 -0.71 0.00
N SER A 54 0.81 -0.35 -0.44
CA SER A 54 0.06 0.78 0.12
C SER A 54 -0.29 0.56 1.61
N ARG A 55 -0.60 -0.69 2.01
CA ARG A 55 -0.83 -1.05 3.42
C ARG A 55 0.44 -0.94 4.24
N ILE A 56 1.58 -1.45 3.75
CA ILE A 56 2.91 -1.26 4.36
C ILE A 56 3.18 0.24 4.54
N GLY A 57 2.97 1.04 3.50
CA GLY A 57 3.12 2.48 3.57
C GLY A 57 2.27 3.12 4.66
N SER A 58 1.09 2.57 4.93
CA SER A 58 0.14 3.18 5.86
C SER A 58 0.42 2.74 7.30
N LEU A 59 0.81 1.49 7.49
CA LEU A 59 0.98 0.88 8.81
C LEU A 59 2.40 1.06 9.35
N ILE A 60 3.38 1.23 8.47
CA ILE A 60 4.80 1.30 8.84
C ILE A 60 5.36 2.67 8.47
N ILE A 61 5.37 3.04 7.19
CA ILE A 61 6.05 4.25 6.71
C ILE A 61 5.44 5.53 7.31
N ALA A 62 4.12 5.73 7.20
CA ALA A 62 3.48 6.93 7.74
C ALA A 62 3.73 7.14 9.25
N PRO A 63 3.54 6.12 10.12
CA PRO A 63 3.87 6.25 11.53
C PRO A 63 5.35 6.59 11.80
N ILE A 64 6.28 5.99 11.06
CA ILE A 64 7.73 6.29 11.19
C ILE A 64 8.00 7.75 10.81
N LEU A 65 7.55 8.21 9.64
CA LEU A 65 7.76 9.59 9.17
C LEU A 65 7.11 10.62 10.11
N LYS A 66 5.97 10.28 10.71
CA LYS A 66 5.33 11.11 11.75
C LYS A 66 6.17 11.15 13.03
N LYS A 67 6.69 10.00 13.48
CA LYS A 67 7.54 9.91 14.68
C LYS A 67 8.86 10.68 14.51
N MET A 68 9.41 10.66 13.30
CA MET A 68 10.58 11.45 12.90
C MET A 68 10.28 12.95 12.71
N LYS A 69 9.02 13.38 12.88
CA LYS A 69 8.56 14.77 12.66
C LYS A 69 8.79 15.30 11.23
N ILE A 70 8.98 14.41 10.25
CA ILE A 70 9.08 14.78 8.83
C ILE A 70 7.72 15.22 8.30
N THR A 71 6.64 14.62 8.80
CA THR A 71 5.27 14.97 8.40
C THR A 71 4.42 15.31 9.63
N LYS A 72 3.57 16.33 9.48
CA LYS A 72 2.54 16.71 10.45
C LYS A 72 1.19 16.61 9.76
N PHE A 73 0.22 16.03 10.46
CA PHE A 73 -1.15 15.90 9.98
C PHE A 73 -2.07 16.66 10.93
N GLU A 74 -2.99 17.43 10.37
CA GLU A 74 -4.05 18.10 11.12
C GLU A 74 -5.05 17.10 11.69
N ASN A 75 -5.94 17.60 12.56
CA ASN A 75 -6.99 16.77 13.14
C ASN A 75 -7.87 16.18 12.03
N TYR A 76 -8.19 14.89 12.16
CA TYR A 76 -9.02 14.21 11.17
C TYR A 76 -10.43 14.82 11.06
N LYS A 77 -10.99 15.36 12.15
CA LYS A 77 -12.28 16.06 12.12
C LYS A 77 -12.19 17.33 11.27
N ASP A 78 -11.10 18.08 11.41
CA ASP A 78 -10.87 19.31 10.64
C ASP A 78 -10.63 18.98 9.17
N PHE A 79 -9.89 17.91 8.87
CA PHE A 79 -9.76 17.39 7.51
C PHE A 79 -11.14 17.09 6.89
N VAL A 80 -12.01 16.35 7.59
CA VAL A 80 -13.36 16.04 7.09
C VAL A 80 -14.19 17.30 6.83
N LYS A 81 -14.16 18.28 7.75
CA LYS A 81 -14.88 19.55 7.59
C LYS A 81 -14.31 20.41 6.44
N ALA A 82 -13.00 20.41 6.26
CA ALA A 82 -12.34 21.16 5.20
C ALA A 82 -12.57 20.52 3.83
N SER A 83 -12.49 19.18 3.70
CA SER A 83 -12.79 18.48 2.44
C SER A 83 -14.21 18.70 1.93
N LYS A 84 -15.20 18.95 2.82
CA LYS A 84 -16.55 19.35 2.41
C LYS A 84 -16.59 20.74 1.73
N LYS A 85 -15.63 21.60 2.02
CA LYS A 85 -15.57 22.99 1.54
C LYS A 85 -14.65 23.15 0.32
N ASP A 86 -13.65 22.29 0.19
CA ASP A 86 -12.67 22.30 -0.90
C ASP A 86 -12.33 20.87 -1.34
N GLU A 87 -12.88 20.46 -2.48
CA GLU A 87 -12.64 19.13 -3.07
C GLU A 87 -11.16 18.91 -3.44
N LYS A 88 -10.38 19.97 -3.62
CA LYS A 88 -8.94 19.88 -3.91
C LYS A 88 -8.17 19.22 -2.75
N ILE A 89 -8.66 19.32 -1.52
CA ILE A 89 -8.05 18.69 -0.35
C ILE A 89 -8.04 17.16 -0.49
N ASP A 90 -9.13 16.57 -0.98
CA ASP A 90 -9.20 15.13 -1.19
C ASP A 90 -8.22 14.71 -2.30
N LEU A 91 -8.17 15.42 -3.43
CA LEU A 91 -7.19 15.17 -4.50
C LEU A 91 -5.74 15.26 -3.99
N LEU A 92 -5.40 16.30 -3.21
CA LEU A 92 -4.06 16.46 -2.62
C LEU A 92 -3.74 15.32 -1.65
N SER A 93 -4.72 14.84 -0.90
CA SER A 93 -4.58 13.67 -0.02
C SER A 93 -4.33 12.38 -0.80
N GLU A 94 -4.97 12.21 -1.97
CA GLU A 94 -4.71 11.09 -2.88
C GLU A 94 -3.28 11.12 -3.43
N VAL A 95 -2.81 12.28 -3.89
CA VAL A 95 -1.43 12.47 -4.37
C VAL A 95 -0.42 12.21 -3.23
N ASN A 96 -0.69 12.69 -2.02
CA ASN A 96 0.16 12.43 -0.85
C ASN A 96 0.22 10.92 -0.51
N ASN A 97 -0.91 10.21 -0.63
CA ASN A 97 -0.95 8.76 -0.45
C ASN A 97 -0.13 8.02 -1.52
N MET A 98 -0.09 8.52 -2.75
CA MET A 98 0.74 7.97 -3.81
C MET A 98 2.22 8.09 -3.43
N TYR A 99 2.69 9.28 -3.02
CA TYR A 99 4.09 9.44 -2.57
C TYR A 99 4.45 8.53 -1.40
N ARG A 100 3.58 8.43 -0.40
CA ARG A 100 3.74 7.49 0.73
C ARG A 100 3.86 6.04 0.24
N THR A 101 3.09 5.66 -0.77
CA THR A 101 3.10 4.31 -1.35
C THR A 101 4.38 4.06 -2.16
N ILE A 102 4.88 5.05 -2.90
CA ILE A 102 6.17 4.95 -3.60
C ILE A 102 7.35 4.83 -2.62
N ILE A 103 7.34 5.56 -1.50
CA ILE A 103 8.35 5.35 -0.44
C ILE A 103 8.28 3.92 0.09
N ALA A 104 7.07 3.41 0.34
CA ALA A 104 6.87 2.05 0.80
C ALA A 104 7.34 1.01 -0.21
N LEU A 105 7.12 1.23 -1.51
CA LEU A 105 7.63 0.39 -2.59
C LEU A 105 9.15 0.28 -2.51
N ILE A 106 9.86 1.40 -2.46
CA ILE A 106 11.33 1.44 -2.40
C ILE A 106 11.85 0.70 -1.17
N VAL A 107 11.26 0.97 0.00
CA VAL A 107 11.62 0.30 1.26
C VAL A 107 11.34 -1.20 1.18
N THR A 108 10.23 -1.62 0.57
CA THR A 108 9.86 -3.04 0.41
C THR A 108 10.85 -3.76 -0.50
N ILE A 109 11.25 -3.15 -1.62
CA ILE A 109 12.29 -3.71 -2.50
C ILE A 109 13.62 -3.87 -1.73
N GLY A 110 14.05 -2.83 -1.00
CA GLY A 110 15.25 -2.90 -0.18
C GLY A 110 15.19 -3.99 0.90
N PHE A 111 14.03 -4.13 1.56
CA PHE A 111 13.80 -5.17 2.55
C PHE A 111 13.87 -6.58 1.94
N LEU A 112 13.29 -6.81 0.76
CA LEU A 112 13.36 -8.11 0.08
C LEU A 112 14.79 -8.46 -0.34
N LYS A 113 15.56 -7.49 -0.85
CA LYS A 113 16.99 -7.71 -1.13
C LYS A 113 17.75 -8.15 0.13
N PHE A 114 17.48 -7.47 1.25
CA PHE A 114 18.08 -7.83 2.54
C PHE A 114 17.61 -9.20 3.05
N TYR A 115 16.32 -9.52 2.91
CA TYR A 115 15.76 -10.82 3.28
C TYR A 115 16.43 -11.96 2.50
N ASN A 116 16.58 -11.81 1.18
CA ASN A 116 17.22 -12.82 0.34
C ASN A 116 18.71 -12.98 0.66
N TRP A 117 19.40 -11.89 1.00
CA TRP A 117 20.77 -11.97 1.50
C TRP A 117 20.82 -12.77 2.81
N LEU A 118 19.89 -12.54 3.75
CA LEU A 118 19.80 -13.33 4.99
C LEU A 118 19.49 -14.82 4.72
N GLU A 119 18.56 -15.10 3.82
CA GLU A 119 18.18 -16.45 3.42
C GLU A 119 19.39 -17.22 2.85
N SER A 120 20.23 -16.55 2.04
CA SER A 120 21.46 -17.15 1.51
C SER A 120 22.47 -17.56 2.59
N LYS A 121 22.35 -17.01 3.81
CA LYS A 121 23.21 -17.33 4.97
C LYS A 121 22.55 -18.32 5.93
N LEU A 122 21.21 -18.37 5.96
CA LEU A 122 20.43 -19.13 6.92
C LEU A 122 19.51 -20.11 6.18
N ILE A 123 20.04 -21.29 5.85
CA ILE A 123 19.33 -22.32 5.06
C ILE A 123 17.98 -22.71 5.69
N TRP A 124 17.86 -22.70 7.03
CA TRP A 124 16.60 -23.03 7.68
C TRP A 124 15.48 -22.03 7.35
N LEU A 125 15.82 -20.78 7.01
CA LEU A 125 14.85 -19.72 6.70
C LEU A 125 14.07 -20.02 5.41
N SER A 126 14.73 -20.61 4.40
CA SER A 126 14.12 -20.90 3.09
C SER A 126 12.92 -21.85 3.21
N ASN A 127 13.01 -22.83 4.12
CA ASN A 127 11.94 -23.79 4.40
C ASN A 127 10.66 -23.13 4.95
N TRP A 128 10.76 -21.92 5.48
CA TRP A 128 9.63 -21.19 6.09
C TRP A 128 9.14 -20.01 5.25
N ASN A 129 9.72 -19.72 4.08
CA ASN A 129 9.39 -18.55 3.26
C ASN A 129 7.88 -18.37 3.04
N ILE A 130 7.20 -19.42 2.60
CA ILE A 130 5.75 -19.38 2.32
C ILE A 130 4.98 -19.10 3.61
N THR A 131 5.30 -19.81 4.70
CA THR A 131 4.63 -19.64 5.99
C THR A 131 4.85 -18.23 6.55
N ILE A 132 6.08 -17.70 6.49
CA ILE A 132 6.41 -16.33 6.89
C ILE A 132 5.61 -15.33 6.06
N GLY A 133 5.56 -15.51 4.74
CA GLY A 133 4.78 -14.66 3.83
C GLY A 133 3.29 -14.66 4.16
N LEU A 134 2.69 -15.82 4.39
CA LEU A 134 1.27 -15.94 4.74
C LEU A 134 0.96 -15.31 6.11
N VAL A 135 1.79 -15.56 7.13
CA VAL A 135 1.65 -14.93 8.45
C VAL A 135 1.79 -13.42 8.35
N PHE A 136 2.78 -12.93 7.59
CA PHE A 136 2.95 -11.51 7.33
C PHE A 136 1.71 -10.88 6.69
N LEU A 137 1.18 -11.48 5.61
CA LEU A 137 -0.02 -10.99 4.94
C LEU A 137 -1.24 -10.98 5.87
N LEU A 138 -1.43 -12.04 6.65
CA LEU A 138 -2.52 -12.12 7.62
C LEU A 138 -2.43 -10.98 8.64
N VAL A 139 -1.27 -10.79 9.27
CA VAL A 139 -1.05 -9.71 10.24
C VAL A 139 -1.26 -8.34 9.59
N LEU A 140 -0.70 -8.13 8.40
CA LEU A 140 -0.82 -6.88 7.65
C LEU A 140 -2.29 -6.53 7.38
N PHE A 141 -3.09 -7.50 6.93
CA PHE A 141 -4.50 -7.27 6.61
C PHE A 141 -5.39 -7.17 7.85
N VAL A 142 -5.09 -7.88 8.94
CA VAL A 142 -5.79 -7.68 10.24
C VAL A 142 -5.57 -6.25 10.76
N LEU A 143 -4.32 -5.77 10.73
CA LEU A 143 -4.00 -4.39 11.13
C LEU A 143 -4.62 -3.36 10.19
N SER A 144 -4.66 -3.66 8.89
CA SER A 144 -5.30 -2.82 7.88
C SER A 144 -6.80 -2.71 8.11
N TYR A 145 -7.47 -3.83 8.38
CA TYR A 145 -8.88 -3.88 8.73
C TYR A 145 -9.17 -3.05 9.97
N LYS A 146 -8.42 -3.26 11.06
CA LYS A 146 -8.54 -2.45 12.29
C LYS A 146 -8.39 -0.95 12.01
N LYS A 147 -7.39 -0.56 11.21
CA LYS A 147 -7.14 0.83 10.85
C LYS A 147 -8.27 1.42 10.01
N GLN A 148 -8.79 0.67 9.04
CA GLN A 148 -9.89 1.10 8.17
C GLN A 148 -11.18 1.30 8.97
N THR A 149 -11.54 0.34 9.84
CA THR A 149 -12.70 0.45 10.73
C THR A 149 -12.60 1.69 11.62
N LYS A 150 -11.41 1.98 12.17
CA LYS A 150 -11.18 3.20 12.96
C LYS A 150 -11.39 4.49 12.14
N PHE A 151 -10.98 4.53 10.87
CA PHE A 151 -11.23 5.68 10.00
C PHE A 151 -12.73 5.88 9.75
N ILE A 152 -13.47 4.80 9.46
CA ILE A 152 -14.93 4.85 9.28
C ILE A 152 -15.60 5.44 10.52
N THR A 153 -15.31 4.90 11.71
CA THR A 153 -15.87 5.41 12.97
C THR A 153 -15.53 6.87 13.21
N LYS A 154 -14.29 7.28 12.95
CA LYS A 154 -13.88 8.69 13.09
C LYS A 154 -14.60 9.60 12.10
N ARG A 155 -14.83 9.15 10.87
CA ARG A 155 -15.51 9.94 9.83
C ARG A 155 -16.97 10.14 10.19
N ILE A 156 -17.65 9.10 10.69
CA ILE A 156 -19.02 9.21 11.21
C ILE A 156 -19.09 10.25 12.32
N LYS A 157 -18.24 10.14 13.35
CA LYS A 157 -18.22 11.09 14.47
C LYS A 157 -17.96 12.53 14.02
N ALA A 158 -17.03 12.74 13.09
CA ALA A 158 -16.73 14.07 12.55
C ALA A 158 -17.92 14.74 11.83
N ASN A 159 -18.88 13.95 11.34
CA ASN A 159 -20.11 14.43 10.70
C ASN A 159 -21.32 14.51 11.65
N LEU A 160 -21.30 13.80 12.78
CA LEU A 160 -22.36 13.88 13.79
C LEU A 160 -22.12 15.03 14.79
N ASP A 161 -20.87 15.39 15.04
CA ASP A 161 -20.52 16.53 15.90
C ASP A 161 -20.67 17.90 15.19
N GLU A 162 -21.76 18.08 14.43
CA GLU A 162 -22.15 19.38 13.85
C GLU A 162 -22.76 20.29 14.90
#